data_AF-A0A6J0SKK0-F1
#
_entry.id   AF-A0A6J0SKK0-F1
#
_cell.length_a   1.000
_cell.length_b   1.000
_cell.length_c   1.000
_cell.angle_alpha   90.00
_cell.angle_beta   90.00
_cell.angle_gamma   90.00
#
_symmetry.space_group_name_H-M   'P 1'
#
loop_
_entity.id
_entity.type
_entity.pdbx_description
1 polymer ?
#
loop_
_entity_poly.entity_id
_entity_poly.type
_entity_poly.pdbx_seq_one_letter_code
_entity_poly.pdbx_strand_id
1 'polypeptide(L)'
;MAFLSRKFLEQRAEELHQELKFAREKETQLTRTCAEGQVQSLELEARLRILEEDKRMLSNEVGQIPGSSPCLTGGTWTFLEQRAEELHQELKFAREKETQLTRTCAEGQVQSLELEARLRILEEDKRMLSNEIVELQQKLKDSQQMHLLGKKQLEEELKEAEEKQTRTQQQFQEEQQKRAGTHKGKIAWCSPSVDNVNIVELQQKLKDSQQMHLLGKKQLEEELKEAEEKQTRTQQQFQEEQQKRTFLEQRAEELHQELKFAREKETQLTRTCAEGQVQSLELEARLRILEEDKRMLSNEIVELQQKLKDSQEMHLLGTKQLEEEVKEANEKQARAQQQFQEEQQKRMFLEQQAEELHQELKFAREKETQLTRTCAEGQAQSQELEARLRVLEEDKRTLSNEHLHCLKYNQTLSKQVLALQKDKDTLHEEHLQILKEVDILVRKNHERKLRHRAKLQRAKETLISEVEQRDVRLRRLEYEVQLLKMLREEVGARL
;
A
#
# COMPACT_ATOMS: atom_id res chain seq x y z
N MET A 1 12.22 7.38 9.65
CA MET A 1 11.60 6.08 9.30
C MET A 1 10.85 5.44 10.47
N ALA A 2 11.50 5.04 11.57
CA ALA A 2 10.90 4.24 12.66
C ALA A 2 9.47 4.63 13.13
N PHE A 3 9.11 5.91 13.21
CA PHE A 3 7.76 6.36 13.58
C PHE A 3 6.66 5.94 12.57
N LEU A 4 6.98 5.89 11.28
CA LEU A 4 6.07 5.43 10.23
C LEU A 4 5.91 3.90 10.30
N SER A 5 7.01 3.17 10.45
CA SER A 5 7.00 1.71 10.66
C SER A 5 6.17 1.33 11.88
N ARG A 6 6.31 2.06 13.00
CA ARG A 6 5.49 1.86 14.20
C ARG A 6 3.99 2.04 13.90
N LYS A 7 3.58 3.14 13.25
CA LYS A 7 2.16 3.37 12.93
C LYS A 7 1.57 2.29 12.02
N PHE A 8 2.36 1.80 11.05
CA PHE A 8 1.95 0.71 10.17
C PHE A 8 1.72 -0.60 10.94
N LEU A 9 2.62 -0.95 11.87
CA LEU A 9 2.47 -2.13 12.73
C LEU A 9 1.31 -1.99 13.73
N GLU A 10 1.09 -0.80 14.29
CA GLU A 10 -0.06 -0.50 15.15
C GLU A 10 -1.39 -0.66 14.39
N GLN A 11 -1.49 -0.14 13.16
CA GLN A 11 -2.66 -0.34 12.30
C GLN A 11 -2.86 -1.83 11.94
N ARG A 12 -1.81 -2.56 11.56
CA ARG A 12 -1.92 -3.98 11.22
C ARG A 12 -2.33 -4.85 12.42
N ALA A 13 -1.94 -4.46 13.63
CA ALA A 13 -2.38 -5.10 14.87
C ALA A 13 -3.88 -4.84 15.19
N GLU A 14 -4.41 -3.67 14.81
CA GLU A 14 -5.86 -3.38 14.90
C GLU A 14 -6.67 -4.15 13.85
N GLU A 15 -6.18 -4.24 12.61
CA GLU A 15 -6.77 -5.07 11.53
C GLU A 15 -6.87 -6.54 11.97
N LEU A 16 -5.75 -7.15 12.38
CA LEU A 16 -5.72 -8.52 12.89
C LEU A 16 -6.60 -8.73 14.12
N HIS A 17 -6.81 -7.70 14.95
CA HIS A 17 -7.74 -7.80 16.07
C HIS A 17 -9.21 -7.89 15.60
N GLN A 18 -9.58 -7.18 14.53
CA GLN A 18 -10.90 -7.27 13.93
C GLN A 18 -11.09 -8.62 13.20
N GLU A 19 -10.09 -9.07 12.45
CA GLU A 19 -10.06 -10.40 11.80
C GLU A 19 -10.27 -11.52 12.83
N LEU A 20 -9.52 -11.51 13.94
CA LEU A 20 -9.66 -12.46 15.06
C LEU A 20 -11.04 -12.41 15.72
N LYS A 21 -11.62 -11.22 15.90
CA LYS A 21 -12.95 -11.08 16.49
C LYS A 21 -14.01 -11.72 15.59
N PHE A 22 -14.00 -11.39 14.30
CA PHE A 22 -14.93 -11.95 13.32
C PHE A 22 -14.78 -13.47 13.19
N ALA A 23 -13.54 -13.98 13.19
CA ALA A 23 -13.28 -15.41 13.11
C ALA A 23 -13.81 -16.19 14.33
N ARG A 24 -13.65 -15.67 15.56
CA ARG A 24 -14.24 -16.25 16.78
C ARG A 24 -15.77 -16.15 16.82
N GLU A 25 -16.34 -15.05 16.33
CA GLU A 25 -17.80 -14.92 16.19
C GLU A 25 -18.36 -15.96 15.19
N LYS A 26 -17.65 -16.22 14.08
CA LYS A 26 -18.03 -17.26 13.11
C LYS A 26 -17.84 -18.69 13.66
N GLU A 27 -16.73 -18.95 14.34
CA GLU A 27 -16.44 -20.21 15.04
C GLU A 27 -17.59 -20.56 16.00
N THR A 28 -17.93 -19.66 16.92
CA THR A 28 -18.99 -19.92 17.92
C THR A 28 -20.39 -20.07 17.31
N GLN A 29 -20.65 -19.53 16.11
CA GLN A 29 -21.87 -19.82 15.36
C GLN A 29 -21.87 -21.24 14.80
N LEU A 30 -20.77 -21.68 14.17
CA LEU A 30 -20.63 -23.04 13.62
C LEU A 30 -20.64 -24.12 14.71
N THR A 31 -20.02 -23.88 15.87
CA THR A 31 -20.09 -24.81 17.01
C THR A 31 -21.54 -25.01 17.48
N ARG A 32 -22.36 -23.95 17.48
CA ARG A 32 -23.79 -24.03 17.85
C ARG A 32 -24.61 -24.78 16.82
N THR A 33 -24.48 -24.46 15.53
CA THR A 33 -25.26 -25.16 14.49
C THR A 33 -24.86 -26.63 14.36
N CYS A 34 -23.59 -26.99 14.58
CA CYS A 34 -23.17 -28.39 14.71
C CYS A 34 -23.80 -29.07 15.93
N ALA A 35 -23.83 -28.42 17.10
CA ALA A 35 -24.45 -29.00 18.30
C ALA A 35 -25.98 -29.19 18.14
N GLU A 36 -26.67 -28.21 17.55
CA GLU A 36 -28.10 -28.29 17.22
C GLU A 36 -28.38 -29.41 16.21
N GLY A 37 -27.53 -29.55 15.17
CA GLY A 37 -27.61 -30.64 14.20
C GLY A 37 -27.38 -32.02 14.82
N GLN A 38 -26.42 -32.14 15.73
CA GLN A 38 -26.17 -33.38 16.49
C GLN A 38 -27.37 -33.78 17.35
N VAL A 39 -28.02 -32.84 18.04
CA VAL A 39 -29.25 -33.10 18.82
C VAL A 39 -30.36 -33.60 17.90
N GLN A 40 -30.61 -32.92 16.76
CA GLN A 40 -31.61 -33.35 15.78
C GLN A 40 -31.29 -34.73 15.17
N SER A 41 -30.01 -35.06 14.99
CA SER A 41 -29.57 -36.39 14.52
C SER A 41 -29.90 -37.47 15.55
N LEU A 42 -29.64 -37.23 16.84
CA LEU A 42 -29.95 -38.18 17.93
C LEU A 42 -31.46 -38.35 18.13
N GLU A 43 -32.25 -37.29 17.99
CA GLU A 43 -33.72 -37.36 18.00
C GLU A 43 -34.27 -38.21 16.84
N LEU A 44 -33.67 -38.10 15.65
CA LEU A 44 -34.03 -38.91 14.48
C LEU A 44 -33.57 -40.35 14.61
N GLU A 45 -32.38 -40.62 15.14
CA GLU A 45 -31.92 -41.98 15.42
C GLU A 45 -32.84 -42.68 16.44
N ALA A 46 -33.24 -41.98 17.51
CA ALA A 46 -34.22 -42.49 18.47
C ALA A 46 -35.58 -42.79 17.82
N ARG A 47 -36.06 -41.91 16.92
CA ARG A 47 -37.30 -42.11 16.17
C ARG A 47 -37.20 -43.24 15.15
N LEU A 48 -36.04 -43.44 14.51
CA LEU A 48 -35.76 -44.56 13.62
C LEU A 48 -35.86 -45.89 14.36
N ARG A 49 -35.23 -46.01 15.54
CA ARG A 49 -35.31 -47.22 16.38
C ARG A 49 -36.76 -47.57 16.71
N ILE A 50 -37.60 -46.59 17.05
CA ILE A 50 -39.04 -46.80 17.30
C ILE A 50 -39.76 -47.32 16.03
N LEU A 51 -39.55 -46.67 14.88
CA LEU A 51 -40.19 -47.09 13.62
C LEU A 51 -39.72 -48.48 13.13
N GLU A 52 -38.48 -48.86 13.42
CA GLU A 52 -37.95 -50.20 13.13
C GLU A 52 -38.55 -51.26 14.06
N GLU A 53 -38.77 -50.93 15.34
CA GLU A 53 -39.45 -51.80 16.30
C GLU A 53 -40.95 -51.95 15.98
N ASP A 54 -41.65 -50.86 15.61
CA ASP A 54 -43.05 -50.90 15.12
C ASP A 54 -43.17 -51.79 13.87
N LYS A 55 -42.27 -51.61 12.88
CA LYS A 55 -42.24 -52.46 11.67
C LYS A 55 -41.96 -53.92 12.00
N ARG A 56 -41.10 -54.20 12.99
CA ARG A 56 -40.80 -55.55 13.47
C ARG A 56 -42.00 -56.17 14.20
N MET A 57 -42.72 -55.40 15.02
CA MET A 57 -43.94 -55.83 15.68
C MET A 57 -45.02 -56.21 14.66
N LEU A 58 -45.32 -55.36 13.68
CA LEU A 58 -46.28 -55.67 12.62
C LEU A 58 -45.85 -56.87 11.76
N SER A 59 -44.55 -57.02 11.48
CA SER A 59 -44.02 -58.19 10.76
C SER A 59 -44.20 -59.49 11.57
N ASN A 60 -44.07 -59.43 12.90
CA ASN A 60 -44.36 -60.55 13.79
C ASN A 60 -45.86 -60.86 13.86
N GLU A 61 -46.72 -59.85 13.94
CA GLU A 61 -48.18 -60.03 13.97
C GLU A 61 -48.69 -60.68 12.67
N VAL A 62 -48.27 -60.16 11.50
CA VAL A 62 -48.60 -60.75 10.19
C VAL A 62 -48.02 -62.17 10.06
N GLY A 63 -46.80 -62.40 10.53
CA GLY A 63 -46.14 -63.71 10.51
C GLY A 63 -46.69 -64.75 11.50
N GLN A 64 -47.43 -64.33 12.53
CA GLN A 64 -48.04 -65.22 13.53
C GLN A 64 -49.45 -65.68 13.16
N ILE A 65 -50.08 -65.13 12.11
CA ILE A 65 -51.39 -65.58 11.64
C ILE A 65 -51.27 -67.02 11.11
N PRO A 66 -51.89 -68.04 11.76
CA PRO A 66 -51.82 -69.41 11.26
C PRO A 66 -52.63 -69.50 9.96
N GLY A 67 -52.05 -70.10 8.91
CA GLY A 67 -52.63 -70.22 7.57
C GLY A 67 -53.85 -71.14 7.44
N SER A 68 -54.73 -71.16 8.44
CA SER A 68 -55.85 -72.09 8.60
C SER A 68 -57.03 -71.54 9.43
N SER A 69 -57.07 -70.24 9.75
CA SER A 69 -58.16 -69.61 10.52
C SER A 69 -59.06 -68.72 9.63
N PRO A 70 -60.28 -69.15 9.21
CA PRO A 70 -61.05 -68.47 8.16
C PRO A 70 -61.79 -67.18 8.58
N CYS A 71 -61.52 -66.62 9.76
CA CYS A 71 -62.36 -65.60 10.40
C CYS A 71 -61.81 -64.16 10.38
N LEU A 72 -60.62 -63.91 9.81
CA LEU A 72 -60.15 -62.55 9.54
C LEU A 72 -60.73 -62.05 8.21
N THR A 73 -61.51 -60.97 8.26
CA THR A 73 -62.10 -60.36 7.06
C THR A 73 -61.03 -59.65 6.24
N GLY A 74 -61.12 -59.72 4.90
CA GLY A 74 -60.08 -59.21 3.99
C GLY A 74 -59.66 -57.75 4.24
N GLY A 75 -60.58 -56.90 4.72
CA GLY A 75 -60.30 -55.52 5.09
C GLY A 75 -59.28 -55.33 6.21
N THR A 76 -59.12 -56.31 7.11
CA THR A 76 -58.06 -56.27 8.14
C THR A 76 -56.68 -56.54 7.56
N TRP A 77 -56.58 -57.39 6.52
CA TRP A 77 -55.32 -57.69 5.85
C TRP A 77 -54.84 -56.48 5.04
N THR A 78 -55.72 -55.88 4.23
CA THR A 78 -55.39 -54.67 3.46
C THR A 78 -55.01 -53.48 4.35
N PHE A 79 -55.55 -53.38 5.57
CA PHE A 79 -55.16 -52.34 6.53
C PHE A 79 -53.75 -52.54 7.08
N LEU A 80 -53.38 -53.78 7.45
CA LEU A 80 -52.03 -54.09 7.92
C LEU A 80 -50.99 -53.93 6.80
N GLU A 81 -51.34 -54.32 5.58
CA GLU A 81 -50.51 -54.17 4.39
C GLU A 81 -50.27 -52.68 4.06
N GLN A 82 -51.32 -51.86 4.03
CA GLN A 82 -51.19 -50.41 3.88
C GLN A 82 -50.34 -49.78 5.00
N ARG A 83 -50.52 -50.18 6.27
CA ARG A 83 -49.75 -49.62 7.39
C ARG A 83 -48.27 -50.02 7.33
N ALA A 84 -47.94 -51.20 6.81
CA ALA A 84 -46.57 -51.61 6.56
C ALA A 84 -45.91 -50.80 5.42
N GLU A 85 -46.67 -50.44 4.38
CA GLU A 85 -46.24 -49.55 3.30
C GLU A 85 -45.97 -48.12 3.80
N GLU A 86 -46.89 -47.56 4.62
CA GLU A 86 -46.73 -46.27 5.29
C GLU A 86 -45.45 -46.22 6.15
N LEU A 87 -45.26 -47.19 7.04
CA LEU A 87 -44.06 -47.28 7.88
C LEU A 87 -42.78 -47.49 7.06
N HIS A 88 -42.86 -48.16 5.90
CA HIS A 88 -41.70 -48.26 5.02
C HIS A 88 -41.30 -46.90 4.42
N GLN A 89 -42.29 -46.07 4.05
CA GLN A 89 -42.06 -44.71 3.56
C GLN A 89 -41.56 -43.78 4.68
N GLU A 90 -42.15 -43.85 5.88
CA GLU A 90 -41.69 -43.10 7.06
C GLU A 90 -40.22 -43.44 7.40
N LEU A 91 -39.85 -44.73 7.42
CA LEU A 91 -38.47 -45.19 7.64
C LEU A 91 -37.51 -44.71 6.55
N LYS A 92 -37.92 -44.74 5.28
CA LYS A 92 -37.09 -44.27 4.16
C LYS A 92 -36.80 -42.78 4.30
N PHE A 93 -37.84 -41.96 4.51
CA PHE A 93 -37.69 -40.51 4.68
C PHE A 93 -36.85 -40.16 5.91
N ALA A 94 -37.03 -40.86 7.04
CA ALA A 94 -36.27 -40.63 8.25
C ALA A 94 -34.76 -40.95 8.06
N ARG A 95 -34.42 -42.05 7.38
CA ARG A 95 -33.02 -42.40 7.03
C ARG A 95 -32.41 -41.41 6.02
N GLU A 96 -33.18 -40.96 5.03
CA GLU A 96 -32.73 -39.92 4.10
C GLU A 96 -32.42 -38.62 4.85
N LYS A 97 -33.27 -38.20 5.79
CA LYS A 97 -33.03 -37.01 6.63
C LYS A 97 -31.84 -37.17 7.60
N GLU A 98 -31.68 -38.35 8.22
CA GLU A 98 -30.53 -38.70 9.05
C GLU A 98 -29.22 -38.57 8.25
N THR A 99 -29.13 -39.18 7.07
CA THR A 99 -27.91 -39.09 6.24
C THR A 99 -27.61 -37.68 5.74
N GLN A 100 -28.62 -36.82 5.58
CA GLN A 100 -28.42 -35.40 5.30
C GLN A 100 -27.84 -34.64 6.50
N LEU A 101 -28.43 -34.81 7.70
CA LEU A 101 -27.94 -34.15 8.92
C LEU A 101 -26.54 -34.62 9.32
N THR A 102 -26.22 -35.91 9.17
CA THR A 102 -24.88 -36.45 9.43
C THR A 102 -23.83 -35.80 8.50
N ARG A 103 -24.17 -35.55 7.23
CA ARG A 103 -23.28 -34.85 6.29
C ARG A 103 -23.09 -33.38 6.67
N THR A 104 -24.17 -32.64 6.90
CA THR A 104 -24.05 -31.20 7.24
C THR A 104 -23.35 -30.99 8.60
N CYS A 105 -23.53 -31.90 9.56
CA CYS A 105 -22.77 -31.89 10.81
C CYS A 105 -21.26 -32.14 10.57
N ALA A 106 -20.91 -33.11 9.73
CA ALA A 106 -19.50 -33.40 9.41
C ALA A 106 -18.84 -32.24 8.63
N GLU A 107 -19.55 -31.66 7.66
CA GLU A 107 -19.10 -30.48 6.90
C GLU A 107 -18.90 -29.27 7.83
N GLY A 108 -19.82 -29.02 8.76
CA GLY A 108 -19.68 -27.97 9.77
C GLY A 108 -18.53 -28.21 10.74
N GLN A 109 -18.28 -29.47 11.15
CA GLN A 109 -17.13 -29.84 11.99
C GLN A 109 -15.80 -29.56 11.28
N VAL A 110 -15.68 -29.92 10.00
CA VAL A 110 -14.48 -29.60 9.20
C VAL A 110 -14.28 -28.09 9.11
N GLN A 111 -15.33 -27.32 8.84
CA GLN A 111 -15.25 -25.85 8.81
C GLN A 111 -14.89 -25.22 10.17
N SER A 112 -15.33 -25.82 11.29
CA SER A 112 -14.93 -25.40 12.63
C SER A 112 -13.43 -25.63 12.86
N LEU A 113 -12.91 -26.82 12.52
CA LEU A 113 -11.49 -27.17 12.66
C LEU A 113 -10.58 -26.31 11.75
N GLU A 114 -11.04 -25.98 10.54
CA GLU A 114 -10.33 -25.05 9.64
C GLU A 114 -10.28 -23.62 10.22
N LEU A 115 -11.34 -23.16 10.89
CA LEU A 115 -11.36 -21.86 11.55
C LEU A 115 -10.50 -21.84 12.81
N GLU A 116 -10.54 -22.89 13.64
CA GLU A 116 -9.62 -23.06 14.78
C GLU A 116 -8.15 -22.99 14.32
N ALA A 117 -7.81 -23.67 13.21
CA ALA A 117 -6.46 -23.65 12.66
C ALA A 117 -6.04 -22.23 12.22
N ARG A 118 -6.93 -21.50 11.55
CA ARG A 118 -6.70 -20.09 11.16
C ARG A 118 -6.60 -19.16 12.36
N LEU A 119 -7.43 -19.36 13.38
CA LEU A 119 -7.40 -18.58 14.62
C LEU A 119 -6.04 -18.71 15.32
N ARG A 120 -5.50 -19.92 15.44
CA ARG A 120 -4.17 -20.15 16.05
C ARG A 120 -3.06 -19.41 15.29
N ILE A 121 -3.12 -19.36 13.95
CA ILE A 121 -2.15 -18.61 13.13
C ILE A 121 -2.28 -17.10 13.39
N LEU A 122 -3.51 -16.56 13.31
CA LEU A 122 -3.76 -15.12 13.54
C LEU A 122 -3.41 -14.67 14.98
N GLU A 123 -3.56 -15.56 15.97
CA GLU A 123 -3.15 -15.31 17.36
C GLU A 123 -1.61 -15.28 17.51
N GLU A 124 -0.90 -16.17 16.80
CA GLU A 124 0.56 -16.19 16.75
C GLU A 124 1.11 -14.94 16.03
N ASP A 125 0.54 -14.55 14.88
CA ASP A 125 0.90 -13.33 14.15
C ASP A 125 0.67 -12.06 15.00
N LYS A 126 -0.49 -11.98 15.68
CA LYS A 126 -0.77 -10.89 16.63
C LYS A 126 0.23 -10.87 17.78
N ARG A 127 0.69 -12.04 18.26
CA ARG A 127 1.72 -12.15 19.31
C ARG A 127 3.07 -11.65 18.81
N MET A 128 3.49 -12.04 17.60
CA MET A 128 4.75 -11.58 17.00
C MET A 128 4.77 -10.07 16.77
N LEU A 129 3.71 -9.49 16.17
CA LEU A 129 3.61 -8.05 15.97
C LEU A 129 3.57 -7.27 17.29
N SER A 130 2.93 -7.81 18.32
CA SER A 130 2.95 -7.21 19.67
C SER A 130 4.36 -7.16 20.25
N ASN A 131 5.15 -8.22 20.07
CA ASN A 131 6.56 -8.27 20.49
C ASN A 131 7.42 -7.28 19.69
N GLU A 132 7.25 -7.20 18.37
CA GLU A 132 8.01 -6.27 17.51
C GLU A 132 7.70 -4.80 17.83
N ILE A 133 6.43 -4.47 18.09
CA ILE A 133 6.04 -3.12 18.57
C ILE A 133 6.74 -2.80 19.90
N VAL A 134 6.83 -3.75 20.84
CA VAL A 134 7.54 -3.55 22.11
C VAL A 134 9.04 -3.37 21.90
N GLU A 135 9.68 -4.16 21.03
CA GLU A 135 11.09 -3.98 20.67
C GLU A 135 11.35 -2.61 20.04
N LEU A 136 10.50 -2.17 19.11
CA LEU A 136 10.64 -0.86 18.46
C LEU A 136 10.39 0.30 19.44
N GLN A 137 9.47 0.13 20.39
CA GLN A 137 9.29 1.09 21.49
C GLN A 137 10.53 1.16 22.39
N GLN A 138 11.21 0.04 22.66
CA GLN A 138 12.44 0.04 23.46
C GLN A 138 13.61 0.67 22.69
N LYS A 139 13.87 0.23 21.46
CA LYS A 139 14.89 0.81 20.56
C LYS A 139 14.70 2.33 20.38
N LEU A 140 13.45 2.82 20.38
CA LEU A 140 13.15 4.26 20.34
C LEU A 140 13.52 4.99 21.65
N LYS A 141 13.25 4.41 22.82
CA LYS A 141 13.69 4.97 24.12
C LYS A 141 15.21 5.02 24.21
N ASP A 142 15.88 3.94 23.82
CA ASP A 142 17.34 3.82 23.88
C ASP A 142 17.99 4.86 22.95
N SER A 143 17.44 5.03 21.73
CA SER A 143 17.83 6.09 20.80
C SER A 143 17.61 7.50 21.37
N GLN A 144 16.50 7.75 22.06
CA GLN A 144 16.24 9.03 22.74
C GLN A 144 17.23 9.30 23.89
N GLN A 145 17.60 8.27 24.66
CA GLN A 145 18.64 8.39 25.70
C GLN A 145 20.02 8.68 25.11
N MET A 146 20.40 7.99 24.02
CA MET A 146 21.65 8.27 23.30
C MET A 146 21.68 9.68 22.71
N HIS A 147 20.56 10.18 22.17
CA HIS A 147 20.48 11.56 21.68
C HIS A 147 20.55 12.60 22.82
N LEU A 148 20.02 12.29 24.00
CA LEU A 148 20.16 13.14 25.20
C LEU A 148 21.60 13.15 25.73
N LEU A 149 22.32 12.03 25.66
CA LEU A 149 23.75 11.94 26.00
C LEU A 149 24.60 12.74 25.01
N GLY A 150 24.44 12.52 23.69
CA GLY A 150 25.17 13.26 22.67
C GLY A 150 24.89 14.77 22.70
N LYS A 151 23.66 15.18 23.02
CA LYS A 151 23.33 16.60 23.22
C LYS A 151 24.08 17.22 24.39
N LYS A 152 24.24 16.50 25.51
CA LYS A 152 25.05 16.97 26.66
C LYS A 152 26.53 17.08 26.31
N GLN A 153 27.08 16.10 25.58
CA GLN A 153 28.47 16.15 25.13
C GLN A 153 28.73 17.36 24.24
N LEU A 154 27.84 17.65 23.28
CA LEU A 154 27.92 18.86 22.46
C LEU A 154 27.76 20.15 23.28
N GLU A 155 26.94 20.15 24.35
CA GLU A 155 26.81 21.28 25.28
C GLU A 155 28.04 21.49 26.18
N GLU A 156 28.85 20.44 26.42
CA GLU A 156 30.15 20.54 27.10
C GLU A 156 31.26 20.99 26.13
N GLU A 157 31.30 20.45 24.91
CA GLU A 157 32.23 20.88 23.86
C GLU A 157 32.02 22.36 23.47
N LEU A 158 30.77 22.84 23.42
CA LEU A 158 30.47 24.25 23.16
C LEU A 158 31.01 25.16 24.27
N LYS A 159 30.86 24.77 25.54
CA LYS A 159 31.43 25.52 26.68
C LYS A 159 32.95 25.52 26.67
N GLU A 160 33.58 24.39 26.35
CA GLU A 160 35.03 24.35 26.16
C GLU A 160 35.48 25.28 25.01
N ALA A 161 34.71 25.41 23.93
CA ALA A 161 35.01 26.34 22.85
C ALA A 161 34.86 27.81 23.28
N GLU A 162 33.79 28.16 24.01
CA GLU A 162 33.57 29.50 24.58
C GLU A 162 34.67 29.87 25.60
N GLU A 163 35.13 28.94 26.44
CA GLU A 163 36.29 29.15 27.32
C GLU A 163 37.60 29.35 26.55
N LYS A 164 37.82 28.63 25.45
CA LYS A 164 39.01 28.82 24.60
C LYS A 164 38.96 30.14 23.84
N GLN A 165 37.77 30.60 23.43
CA GLN A 165 37.56 31.88 22.76
C GLN A 165 37.75 33.08 23.71
N THR A 166 37.27 32.99 24.94
CA THR A 166 37.47 34.05 25.95
C THR A 166 38.92 34.17 26.40
N ARG A 167 39.65 33.05 26.55
CA ARG A 167 41.09 33.05 26.84
C ARG A 167 41.93 33.68 25.72
N THR A 168 41.61 33.40 24.44
CA THR A 168 42.33 34.00 23.31
C THR A 168 42.01 35.49 23.12
N GLN A 169 40.79 35.95 23.43
CA GLN A 169 40.48 37.38 23.50
C GLN A 169 41.26 38.12 24.59
N GLN A 170 41.50 37.51 25.76
CA GLN A 170 42.33 38.11 26.81
C GLN A 170 43.79 38.26 26.36
N GLN A 171 44.38 37.23 25.75
CA GLN A 171 45.75 37.27 25.23
C GLN A 171 45.95 38.36 24.16
N PHE A 172 44.96 38.54 23.26
CA PHE A 172 45.01 39.57 22.22
C PHE A 172 45.02 41.01 22.80
N GLN A 173 44.46 41.24 23.98
CA GLN A 173 44.51 42.54 24.65
C GLN A 173 45.87 42.82 25.32
N GLU A 174 46.59 41.79 25.79
CA GLU A 174 47.92 41.96 26.41
C GLU A 174 49.04 42.30 25.41
N GLU A 175 48.93 41.86 24.14
CA GLU A 175 49.94 42.16 23.13
C GLU A 175 49.88 43.62 22.63
N GLN A 176 48.68 44.18 22.51
CA GLN A 176 48.46 45.54 21.99
C GLN A 176 49.10 46.64 22.88
N GLN A 177 49.30 46.37 24.18
CA GLN A 177 49.93 47.35 25.09
C GLN A 177 51.46 47.43 24.99
N LYS A 178 52.13 46.58 24.20
CA LYS A 178 53.60 46.44 24.20
C LYS A 178 54.32 47.13 23.02
N ARG A 179 53.64 47.90 22.16
CA ARG A 179 54.25 48.54 20.98
C ARG A 179 53.95 50.04 20.83
N ALA A 180 54.63 50.87 21.61
CA ALA A 180 54.71 52.31 21.36
C ALA A 180 56.07 52.89 21.81
N GLY A 181 56.91 53.32 20.85
CA GLY A 181 58.12 54.09 21.18
C GLY A 181 59.21 54.17 20.10
N THR A 182 59.74 55.40 19.89
CA THR A 182 61.06 55.75 19.29
C THR A 182 61.31 55.42 17.80
N HIS A 183 62.07 56.20 17.00
CA HIS A 183 62.94 57.38 17.25
C HIS A 183 62.78 58.49 16.17
N LYS A 184 63.56 59.59 16.26
CA LYS A 184 63.58 60.77 15.35
C LYS A 184 65.01 61.21 14.97
N GLY A 185 65.19 61.90 13.83
CA GLY A 185 66.37 62.73 13.48
C GLY A 185 67.19 62.22 12.26
N LYS A 186 68.01 63.02 11.56
CA LYS A 186 68.42 64.45 11.71
C LYS A 186 68.88 65.05 10.34
N ILE A 187 69.37 66.31 10.28
CA ILE A 187 69.47 67.21 9.08
C ILE A 187 70.85 67.93 9.02
N ALA A 188 71.43 68.28 7.83
CA ALA A 188 72.33 69.47 7.63
C ALA A 188 72.79 69.85 6.17
N TRP A 189 73.16 71.14 6.02
CA TRP A 189 73.65 72.03 4.91
C TRP A 189 75.05 71.74 4.27
N CYS A 190 75.64 72.43 3.25
CA CYS A 190 75.28 73.18 2.00
C CYS A 190 76.56 73.68 1.21
N SER A 191 76.41 74.26 -0.01
CA SER A 191 77.42 74.97 -0.87
C SER A 191 77.48 76.51 -0.58
N PRO A 192 78.41 77.41 -1.11
CA PRO A 192 78.98 77.54 -2.50
C PRO A 192 80.39 78.26 -2.71
N SER A 193 80.80 78.57 -3.98
CA SER A 193 81.62 79.77 -4.46
C SER A 193 83.19 79.82 -4.26
N VAL A 194 84.10 80.63 -4.91
CA VAL A 194 84.16 81.54 -6.13
C VAL A 194 85.61 82.08 -6.48
N ASP A 195 85.90 82.44 -7.77
CA ASP A 195 86.87 83.39 -8.44
C ASP A 195 88.45 83.56 -8.28
N ASN A 196 89.13 83.81 -9.44
CA ASN A 196 90.24 84.78 -9.79
C ASN A 196 91.70 84.75 -9.20
N VAL A 197 92.79 85.39 -9.74
CA VAL A 197 93.36 85.63 -11.13
C VAL A 197 94.78 86.32 -11.16
N ASN A 198 95.62 86.09 -12.21
CA ASN A 198 96.79 86.87 -12.80
C ASN A 198 98.17 87.21 -12.11
N ILE A 199 99.26 87.25 -12.94
CA ILE A 199 100.54 88.07 -12.94
C ILE A 199 101.52 87.59 -14.08
N VAL A 200 102.38 88.29 -14.89
CA VAL A 200 102.90 89.68 -15.16
C VAL A 200 104.34 90.01 -14.66
N GLU A 201 105.39 90.53 -15.36
CA GLU A 201 105.87 90.70 -16.77
C GLU A 201 107.40 91.17 -16.76
N LEU A 202 107.99 91.71 -17.86
CA LEU A 202 109.27 92.49 -18.01
C LEU A 202 110.62 91.73 -18.15
N GLN A 203 111.81 92.26 -18.59
CA GLN A 203 112.33 93.21 -19.64
C GLN A 203 113.72 93.83 -19.20
N GLN A 204 114.76 94.27 -19.98
CA GLN A 204 115.20 94.35 -21.41
C GLN A 204 116.69 94.94 -21.46
N LYS A 205 117.34 95.16 -22.65
CA LYS A 205 118.50 96.12 -22.98
C LYS A 205 119.99 95.60 -22.95
N LEU A 206 121.08 96.17 -23.56
CA LEU A 206 121.33 97.03 -24.78
C LEU A 206 122.87 97.46 -25.02
N LYS A 207 123.46 97.28 -26.24
CA LYS A 207 124.48 98.11 -27.02
C LYS A 207 126.06 98.22 -26.82
N ASP A 208 126.74 98.60 -27.95
CA ASP A 208 127.95 99.46 -28.24
C ASP A 208 129.43 99.11 -27.81
N SER A 209 130.59 99.61 -28.36
CA SER A 209 131.02 100.19 -29.70
C SER A 209 132.57 100.57 -29.81
N GLN A 210 133.18 100.64 -31.04
CA GLN A 210 134.42 101.41 -31.49
C GLN A 210 135.88 100.98 -31.01
N GLN A 211 137.09 101.46 -31.47
CA GLN A 211 137.61 102.56 -32.38
C GLN A 211 139.14 102.43 -32.86
N MET A 212 139.60 103.29 -33.82
CA MET A 212 140.99 103.84 -34.10
C MET A 212 142.06 103.20 -35.07
N HIS A 213 143.26 103.84 -35.25
CA HIS A 213 143.89 104.15 -36.58
C HIS A 213 145.40 104.65 -36.65
N LEU A 214 146.08 104.59 -37.85
CA LEU A 214 147.23 105.43 -38.41
C LEU A 214 148.74 105.18 -37.97
N LEU A 215 149.87 105.66 -38.58
CA LEU A 215 150.22 106.61 -39.70
C LEU A 215 151.70 106.49 -40.26
N GLY A 216 151.96 106.84 -41.54
CA GLY A 216 153.23 107.42 -42.11
C GLY A 216 154.32 106.44 -42.63
N LYS A 217 154.99 106.52 -43.81
CA LYS A 217 155.19 107.46 -44.96
C LYS A 217 156.43 108.41 -44.95
N LYS A 218 157.56 107.97 -45.55
CA LYS A 218 158.41 108.71 -46.56
C LYS A 218 159.80 108.07 -46.82
N GLN A 219 159.90 107.11 -47.75
CA GLN A 219 161.07 106.89 -48.64
C GLN A 219 160.50 106.31 -49.95
N LEU A 220 160.41 107.12 -51.01
CA LEU A 220 159.32 106.97 -52.00
C LEU A 220 159.79 106.85 -53.46
N GLU A 221 161.02 106.39 -53.70
CA GLU A 221 161.59 106.27 -55.06
C GLU A 221 162.04 104.83 -55.42
N GLU A 222 162.20 103.92 -54.45
CA GLU A 222 162.38 102.47 -54.70
C GLU A 222 161.06 101.68 -54.66
N GLU A 223 160.08 102.11 -53.84
CA GLU A 223 158.75 101.47 -53.72
C GLU A 223 158.01 101.37 -55.06
N LEU A 224 158.36 102.18 -56.07
CA LEU A 224 157.66 102.22 -57.37
C LEU A 224 157.87 100.94 -58.20
N LYS A 225 158.90 100.12 -57.93
CA LYS A 225 159.02 98.77 -58.51
C LYS A 225 158.36 97.68 -57.64
N GLU A 226 158.35 97.88 -56.33
CA GLU A 226 157.69 96.94 -55.41
C GLU A 226 156.14 97.04 -55.49
N ALA A 227 155.62 98.17 -55.96
CA ALA A 227 154.19 98.41 -56.15
C ALA A 227 153.53 97.43 -57.14
N GLU A 228 154.20 97.10 -58.25
CA GLU A 228 153.66 96.18 -59.27
C GLU A 228 153.63 94.72 -58.75
N GLU A 229 154.62 94.30 -57.96
CA GLU A 229 154.59 92.99 -57.28
C GLU A 229 153.58 92.94 -56.12
N LYS A 230 153.35 94.06 -55.42
CA LYS A 230 152.30 94.16 -54.38
C LYS A 230 150.88 94.11 -54.95
N GLN A 231 150.67 94.61 -56.17
CA GLN A 231 149.35 94.59 -56.83
C GLN A 231 148.90 93.16 -57.18
N THR A 232 149.80 92.30 -57.67
CA THR A 232 149.43 90.92 -58.04
C THR A 232 149.11 90.04 -56.82
N ARG A 233 149.82 90.23 -55.70
CA ARG A 233 149.55 89.49 -54.44
C ARG A 233 148.22 89.85 -53.80
N THR A 234 147.84 91.13 -53.75
CA THR A 234 146.54 91.54 -53.19
C THR A 234 145.36 91.02 -54.02
N GLN A 235 145.54 90.87 -55.34
CA GLN A 235 144.51 90.35 -56.23
C GLN A 235 144.21 88.85 -56.02
N GLN A 236 145.17 88.05 -55.53
CA GLN A 236 144.95 86.66 -55.13
C GLN A 236 144.20 86.55 -53.80
N GLN A 237 144.58 87.33 -52.78
CA GLN A 237 143.96 87.27 -51.45
C GLN A 237 142.46 87.58 -51.47
N PHE A 238 142.03 88.53 -52.31
CA PHE A 238 140.61 88.87 -52.48
C PHE A 238 139.76 87.69 -52.99
N GLN A 239 140.35 86.76 -53.77
CA GLN A 239 139.62 85.58 -54.25
C GLN A 239 139.46 84.50 -53.17
N GLU A 240 140.41 84.36 -52.23
CA GLU A 240 140.23 83.44 -51.11
C GLU A 240 139.16 83.91 -50.12
N GLU A 241 139.08 85.21 -49.84
CA GLU A 241 138.05 85.75 -48.92
C GLU A 241 136.64 85.66 -49.51
N GLN A 242 136.48 85.83 -50.83
CA GLN A 242 135.23 85.53 -51.55
C GLN A 242 134.77 84.08 -51.30
N GLN A 243 135.67 83.10 -51.43
CA GLN A 243 135.34 81.68 -51.24
C GLN A 243 135.05 81.31 -49.78
N LYS A 244 135.71 81.97 -48.81
CA LYS A 244 135.42 81.77 -47.38
C LYS A 244 134.04 82.32 -46.98
N ARG A 245 133.56 83.37 -47.66
CA ARG A 245 132.28 84.03 -47.32
C ARG A 245 131.06 83.19 -47.72
N THR A 246 131.05 82.63 -48.93
CA THR A 246 129.93 81.81 -49.43
C THR A 246 129.73 80.52 -48.64
N PHE A 247 130.81 79.90 -48.15
CA PHE A 247 130.74 78.70 -47.30
C PHE A 247 130.03 78.97 -45.96
N LEU A 248 130.26 80.15 -45.36
CA LEU A 248 129.62 80.52 -44.10
C LEU A 248 128.13 80.88 -44.26
N GLU A 249 127.74 81.44 -45.41
CA GLU A 249 126.34 81.71 -45.74
C GLU A 249 125.55 80.40 -45.89
N GLN A 250 126.06 79.42 -46.64
CA GLN A 250 125.44 78.09 -46.76
C GLN A 250 125.22 77.40 -45.41
N ARG A 251 126.22 77.47 -44.50
CA ARG A 251 126.13 76.85 -43.17
C ARG A 251 125.11 77.50 -42.25
N ALA A 252 124.74 78.76 -42.48
CA ALA A 252 123.69 79.45 -41.73
C ALA A 252 122.28 78.99 -42.14
N GLU A 253 122.08 78.66 -43.42
CA GLU A 253 120.76 78.25 -43.93
C GLU A 253 120.40 76.80 -43.54
N GLU A 254 121.37 75.89 -43.43
CA GLU A 254 121.15 74.52 -42.90
C GLU A 254 120.52 74.56 -41.50
N LEU A 255 121.13 75.29 -40.57
CA LEU A 255 120.67 75.41 -39.17
C LEU A 255 119.27 76.06 -39.05
N HIS A 256 118.87 76.88 -40.02
CA HIS A 256 117.53 77.46 -40.04
C HIS A 256 116.45 76.44 -40.44
N GLN A 257 116.78 75.41 -41.20
CA GLN A 257 115.84 74.36 -41.60
C GLN A 257 115.59 73.36 -40.44
N GLU A 258 116.64 72.96 -39.72
CA GLU A 258 116.52 72.06 -38.56
C GLU A 258 115.58 72.61 -37.46
N LEU A 259 115.66 73.92 -37.18
CA LEU A 259 114.81 74.60 -36.20
C LEU A 259 113.32 74.65 -36.57
N LYS A 260 112.96 74.62 -37.86
CA LYS A 260 111.56 74.52 -38.29
C LYS A 260 111.01 73.11 -38.03
N PHE A 261 111.76 72.09 -38.46
CA PHE A 261 111.38 70.69 -38.29
C PHE A 261 111.14 70.30 -36.82
N ALA A 262 111.96 70.83 -35.90
CA ALA A 262 111.78 70.63 -34.46
C ALA A 262 110.42 71.13 -33.94
N ARG A 263 109.99 72.35 -34.35
CA ARG A 263 108.72 72.96 -33.91
C ARG A 263 107.49 72.24 -34.46
N GLU A 264 107.53 71.81 -35.71
CA GLU A 264 106.40 71.08 -36.31
C GLU A 264 106.11 69.78 -35.54
N LYS A 265 107.16 69.05 -35.16
CA LYS A 265 107.05 67.80 -34.38
C LYS A 265 106.45 68.00 -32.99
N GLU A 266 106.75 69.12 -32.31
CA GLU A 266 106.18 69.49 -31.01
C GLU A 266 104.66 69.74 -31.10
N THR A 267 104.21 70.44 -32.15
CA THR A 267 102.78 70.74 -32.37
C THR A 267 101.94 69.52 -32.77
N GLN A 268 102.57 68.45 -33.29
CA GLN A 268 101.88 67.18 -33.57
C GLN A 268 101.63 66.39 -32.27
N LEU A 269 102.63 66.26 -31.41
CA LEU A 269 102.53 65.50 -30.15
C LEU A 269 101.46 66.07 -29.21
N THR A 270 101.39 67.41 -29.11
CA THR A 270 100.38 68.09 -28.27
C THR A 270 98.94 67.84 -28.72
N ARG A 271 98.68 67.67 -30.03
CA ARG A 271 97.34 67.28 -30.54
C ARG A 271 96.98 65.85 -30.15
N THR A 272 97.89 64.89 -30.39
CA THR A 272 97.63 63.47 -30.07
C THR A 272 97.35 63.22 -28.59
N CYS A 273 97.96 64.00 -27.70
CA CYS A 273 97.68 63.92 -26.26
C CYS A 273 96.28 64.45 -25.89
N ALA A 274 95.83 65.53 -26.54
CA ALA A 274 94.49 66.09 -26.30
C ALA A 274 93.37 65.16 -26.84
N GLU A 275 93.57 64.60 -28.04
CA GLU A 275 92.65 63.66 -28.67
C GLU A 275 92.45 62.40 -27.80
N GLY A 276 93.51 61.86 -27.20
CA GLY A 276 93.43 60.72 -26.29
C GLY A 276 92.66 61.00 -25.00
N GLN A 277 92.73 62.22 -24.45
CA GLN A 277 91.98 62.60 -23.25
C GLN A 277 90.47 62.69 -23.51
N VAL A 278 90.06 63.24 -24.66
CA VAL A 278 88.63 63.32 -25.04
C VAL A 278 88.04 61.91 -25.21
N GLN A 279 88.74 61.03 -25.93
CA GLN A 279 88.29 59.65 -26.14
C GLN A 279 88.11 58.87 -24.83
N SER A 280 88.97 59.10 -23.82
CA SER A 280 88.84 58.45 -22.51
C SER A 280 87.56 58.88 -21.78
N LEU A 281 87.20 60.16 -21.83
CA LEU A 281 86.01 60.69 -21.15
C LEU A 281 84.71 60.27 -21.86
N GLU A 282 84.70 60.18 -23.19
CA GLU A 282 83.57 59.63 -23.95
C GLU A 282 83.31 58.15 -23.61
N LEU A 283 84.37 57.37 -23.38
CA LEU A 283 84.25 55.95 -22.98
C LEU A 283 83.69 55.81 -21.55
N GLU A 284 84.16 56.60 -20.58
CA GLU A 284 83.58 56.60 -19.23
C GLU A 284 82.09 57.00 -19.23
N ALA A 285 81.72 58.02 -20.01
CA ALA A 285 80.33 58.46 -20.13
C ALA A 285 79.42 57.35 -20.71
N ARG A 286 79.89 56.64 -21.76
CA ARG A 286 79.18 55.50 -22.35
C ARG A 286 79.03 54.33 -21.38
N LEU A 287 80.06 54.03 -20.58
CA LEU A 287 80.00 52.96 -19.59
C LEU A 287 78.94 53.22 -18.53
N ARG A 288 78.83 54.44 -18.00
CA ARG A 288 77.79 54.79 -17.00
C ARG A 288 76.38 54.65 -17.55
N ILE A 289 76.13 55.10 -18.79
CA ILE A 289 74.82 54.94 -19.45
C ILE A 289 74.47 53.45 -19.56
N LEU A 290 75.41 52.61 -20.00
CA LEU A 290 75.21 51.16 -20.09
C LEU A 290 74.99 50.47 -18.72
N GLU A 291 75.56 51.01 -17.63
CA GLU A 291 75.28 50.52 -16.27
C GLU A 291 73.89 50.95 -15.77
N GLU A 292 73.45 52.16 -16.08
CA GLU A 292 72.10 52.66 -15.76
C GLU A 292 71.02 51.88 -16.55
N ASP A 293 71.20 51.71 -17.87
CA ASP A 293 70.31 50.92 -18.73
C ASP A 293 70.23 49.46 -18.25
N LYS A 294 71.37 48.86 -17.90
CA LYS A 294 71.43 47.51 -17.33
C LYS A 294 70.67 47.40 -16.00
N ARG A 295 70.69 48.44 -15.15
CA ARG A 295 69.88 48.49 -13.92
C ARG A 295 68.39 48.61 -14.22
N MET A 296 68.00 49.48 -15.15
CA MET A 296 66.58 49.62 -15.54
C MET A 296 66.04 48.32 -16.13
N LEU A 297 66.75 47.71 -17.08
CA LEU A 297 66.40 46.40 -17.64
C LEU A 297 66.36 45.30 -16.57
N SER A 298 67.28 45.30 -15.60
CA SER A 298 67.24 44.34 -14.48
C SER A 298 66.01 44.52 -13.59
N ASN A 299 65.58 45.77 -13.34
CA ASN A 299 64.37 46.05 -12.57
C ASN A 299 63.11 45.67 -13.35
N GLU A 300 63.05 45.99 -14.64
CA GLU A 300 61.95 45.63 -15.54
C GLU A 300 61.81 44.10 -15.67
N ILE A 301 62.92 43.36 -15.76
CA ILE A 301 62.94 41.89 -15.71
C ILE A 301 62.36 41.38 -14.39
N VAL A 302 62.69 41.97 -13.24
CA VAL A 302 62.13 41.58 -11.93
C VAL A 302 60.63 41.88 -11.85
N GLU A 303 60.19 43.05 -12.32
CA GLU A 303 58.76 43.39 -12.40
C GLU A 303 57.97 42.44 -13.31
N LEU A 304 58.52 42.10 -14.49
CA LEU A 304 57.89 41.18 -15.43
C LEU A 304 57.87 39.74 -14.86
N GLN A 305 58.91 39.31 -14.15
CA GLN A 305 58.92 38.04 -13.43
C GLN A 305 57.88 38.00 -12.31
N GLN A 306 57.66 39.11 -11.59
CA GLN A 306 56.63 39.17 -10.55
C GLN A 306 55.22 39.15 -11.17
N LYS A 307 54.95 40.02 -12.16
CA LYS A 307 53.67 40.04 -12.90
C LYS A 307 53.35 38.68 -13.55
N LEU A 308 54.36 37.94 -13.99
CA LEU A 308 54.21 36.57 -14.49
C LEU A 308 53.84 35.58 -13.38
N LYS A 309 54.46 35.65 -12.20
CA LYS A 309 54.08 34.83 -11.04
C LYS A 309 52.67 35.14 -10.55
N ASP A 310 52.35 36.42 -10.36
CA ASP A 310 51.03 36.86 -9.90
C ASP A 310 49.92 36.37 -10.85
N SER A 311 50.19 36.44 -12.16
CA SER A 311 49.32 35.90 -13.22
C SER A 311 49.21 34.36 -13.16
N GLN A 312 50.32 33.64 -12.96
CA GLN A 312 50.32 32.18 -12.81
C GLN A 312 49.57 31.72 -11.56
N GLU A 313 49.73 32.41 -10.43
CA GLU A 313 49.03 32.13 -9.18
C GLU A 313 47.52 32.41 -9.29
N MET A 314 47.14 33.54 -9.93
CA MET A 314 45.74 33.84 -10.26
C MET A 314 45.13 32.82 -11.22
N HIS A 315 45.87 32.37 -12.24
CA HIS A 315 45.43 31.28 -13.12
C HIS A 315 45.24 29.96 -12.36
N LEU A 316 46.18 29.59 -11.47
CA LEU A 316 46.09 28.37 -10.67
C LEU A 316 44.94 28.40 -9.65
N LEU A 317 44.60 29.58 -9.10
CA LEU A 317 43.40 29.77 -8.28
C LEU A 317 42.13 29.63 -9.11
N GLY A 318 42.07 30.29 -10.28
CA GLY A 318 40.94 30.19 -11.20
C GLY A 318 40.69 28.77 -11.71
N THR A 319 41.74 28.00 -12.05
CA THR A 319 41.57 26.60 -12.45
C THR A 319 41.09 25.73 -11.30
N LYS A 320 41.54 25.95 -10.07
CA LYS A 320 41.04 25.22 -8.88
C LYS A 320 39.57 25.51 -8.61
N GLN A 321 39.16 26.78 -8.69
CA GLN A 321 37.76 27.18 -8.54
C GLN A 321 36.87 26.55 -9.62
N LEU A 322 37.30 26.56 -10.89
CA LEU A 322 36.58 25.90 -11.97
C LEU A 322 36.55 24.37 -11.81
N GLU A 323 37.60 23.74 -11.31
CA GLU A 323 37.59 22.31 -10.97
C GLU A 323 36.61 21.98 -9.83
N GLU A 324 36.49 22.84 -8.82
CA GLU A 324 35.56 22.68 -7.71
C GLU A 324 34.11 22.92 -8.15
N GLU A 325 33.84 23.96 -8.95
CA GLU A 325 32.53 24.20 -9.58
C GLU A 325 32.11 23.03 -10.49
N VAL A 326 33.03 22.48 -11.30
CA VAL A 326 32.76 21.31 -12.14
C VAL A 326 32.52 20.05 -11.31
N LYS A 327 33.24 19.84 -10.20
CA LYS A 327 32.95 18.73 -9.27
C LYS A 327 31.57 18.89 -8.65
N GLU A 328 31.24 20.06 -8.13
CA GLU A 328 29.94 20.32 -7.48
C GLU A 328 28.77 20.24 -8.48
N ALA A 329 28.95 20.71 -9.72
CA ALA A 329 27.98 20.56 -10.80
C ALA A 329 27.74 19.10 -11.19
N ASN A 330 28.81 18.30 -11.32
CA ASN A 330 28.71 16.86 -11.58
C ASN A 330 28.02 16.13 -10.42
N GLU A 331 28.32 16.47 -9.17
CA GLU A 331 27.62 15.92 -8.01
C GLU A 331 26.14 16.29 -7.98
N LYS A 332 25.80 17.56 -8.26
CA LYS A 332 24.40 18.03 -8.38
C LYS A 332 23.66 17.26 -9.48
N GLN A 333 24.30 17.05 -10.64
CA GLN A 333 23.73 16.26 -11.74
C GLN A 333 23.52 14.79 -11.34
N ALA A 334 24.51 14.15 -10.71
CA ALA A 334 24.41 12.76 -10.27
C ALA A 334 23.28 12.57 -9.23
N ARG A 335 23.18 13.46 -8.24
CA ARG A 335 22.10 13.47 -7.24
C ARG A 335 20.72 13.66 -7.90
N ALA A 336 20.61 14.55 -8.88
CA ALA A 336 19.36 14.77 -9.63
C ALA A 336 18.96 13.56 -10.50
N GLN A 337 19.94 12.89 -11.14
CA GLN A 337 19.70 11.67 -11.90
C GLN A 337 19.24 10.51 -11.00
N GLN A 338 19.84 10.35 -9.81
CA GLN A 338 19.41 9.36 -8.82
C GLN A 338 17.97 9.65 -8.36
N GLN A 339 17.66 10.88 -7.95
CA GLN A 339 16.30 11.27 -7.52
C GLN A 339 15.25 11.04 -8.61
N PHE A 340 15.58 11.27 -9.88
CA PHE A 340 14.68 10.99 -11.01
C PHE A 340 14.42 9.49 -11.17
N GLN A 341 15.43 8.64 -11.00
CA GLN A 341 15.27 7.18 -11.05
C GLN A 341 14.45 6.64 -9.87
N GLU A 342 14.71 7.13 -8.65
CA GLU A 342 13.94 6.79 -7.44
C GLU A 342 12.46 7.19 -7.58
N GLU A 343 12.17 8.39 -8.08
CA GLU A 343 10.80 8.86 -8.32
C GLU A 343 10.11 8.10 -9.48
N GLN A 344 10.83 7.66 -10.52
CA GLN A 344 10.25 6.76 -11.54
C GLN A 344 9.90 5.38 -10.96
N GLN A 345 10.79 4.76 -10.19
CA GLN A 345 10.52 3.47 -9.54
C GLN A 345 9.32 3.56 -8.61
N LYS A 346 9.25 4.63 -7.81
CA LYS A 346 8.13 4.93 -6.91
C LYS A 346 6.82 5.18 -7.66
N ARG A 347 6.85 5.79 -8.84
CA ARG A 347 5.65 5.94 -9.70
C ARG A 347 5.15 4.61 -10.23
N MET A 348 6.02 3.78 -10.79
CA MET A 348 5.63 2.44 -11.28
C MET A 348 5.03 1.58 -10.15
N PHE A 349 5.59 1.65 -8.94
CA PHE A 349 5.05 0.97 -7.76
C PHE A 349 3.66 1.48 -7.34
N LEU A 350 3.45 2.80 -7.37
CA LEU A 350 2.14 3.41 -7.06
C LEU A 350 1.09 3.15 -8.16
N GLU A 351 1.51 3.06 -9.42
CA GLU A 351 0.66 2.67 -10.55
C GLU A 351 0.22 1.20 -10.41
N GLN A 352 1.15 0.29 -10.09
CA GLN A 352 0.84 -1.12 -9.79
C GLN A 352 -0.15 -1.24 -8.61
N GLN A 353 0.12 -0.56 -7.49
CA GLN A 353 -0.79 -0.57 -6.34
C GLN A 353 -2.18 0.01 -6.67
N ALA A 354 -2.25 1.02 -7.54
CA ALA A 354 -3.53 1.57 -8.01
C ALA A 354 -4.30 0.59 -8.92
N GLU A 355 -3.60 -0.19 -9.75
CA GLU A 355 -4.20 -1.25 -10.56
C GLU A 355 -4.69 -2.43 -9.72
N GLU A 356 -3.94 -2.84 -8.69
CA GLU A 356 -4.33 -3.86 -7.71
C GLU A 356 -5.60 -3.44 -6.96
N LEU A 357 -5.61 -2.26 -6.33
CA LEU A 357 -6.78 -1.71 -5.65
C LEU A 357 -7.99 -1.55 -6.59
N HIS A 358 -7.77 -1.25 -7.87
CA HIS A 358 -8.85 -1.17 -8.86
C HIS A 358 -9.41 -2.54 -9.24
N GLN A 359 -8.60 -3.60 -9.21
CA GLN A 359 -9.06 -4.99 -9.39
C GLN A 359 -9.81 -5.49 -8.16
N GLU A 360 -9.31 -5.24 -6.95
CA GLU A 360 -10.02 -5.56 -5.70
C GLU A 360 -11.38 -4.87 -5.64
N LEU A 361 -11.45 -3.58 -6.00
CA LEU A 361 -12.69 -2.80 -6.00
C LEU A 361 -13.70 -3.31 -7.04
N LYS A 362 -13.25 -3.82 -8.20
CA LYS A 362 -14.09 -4.53 -9.17
C LYS A 362 -14.64 -5.82 -8.59
N PHE A 363 -13.78 -6.68 -8.05
CA PHE A 363 -14.18 -7.95 -7.43
C PHE A 363 -15.16 -7.75 -6.25
N ALA A 364 -14.93 -6.74 -5.42
CA ALA A 364 -15.82 -6.37 -4.32
C ALA A 364 -17.23 -6.00 -4.83
N ARG A 365 -17.33 -5.18 -5.88
CA ARG A 365 -18.61 -4.82 -6.54
C ARG A 365 -19.28 -6.01 -7.20
N GLU A 366 -18.54 -6.87 -7.87
CA GLU A 366 -19.09 -8.09 -8.48
C GLU A 366 -19.71 -8.98 -7.40
N LYS A 367 -18.99 -9.21 -6.30
CA LYS A 367 -19.48 -9.94 -5.12
C LYS A 367 -20.69 -9.27 -4.46
N GLU A 368 -20.71 -7.95 -4.33
CA GLU A 368 -21.86 -7.17 -3.85
C GLU A 368 -23.11 -7.38 -4.74
N THR A 369 -22.95 -7.35 -6.07
CA THR A 369 -24.08 -7.60 -6.98
C THR A 369 -24.55 -9.06 -6.97
N GLN A 370 -23.65 -10.03 -6.76
CA GLN A 370 -24.02 -11.43 -6.57
C GLN A 370 -24.83 -11.62 -5.29
N LEU A 371 -24.34 -11.09 -4.15
CA LEU A 371 -25.04 -11.13 -2.87
C LEU A 371 -26.43 -10.47 -2.98
N THR A 372 -26.51 -9.28 -3.59
CA THR A 372 -27.78 -8.56 -3.82
C THR A 372 -28.79 -9.40 -4.60
N ARG A 373 -28.36 -10.15 -5.63
CA ARG A 373 -29.24 -11.08 -6.37
C ARG A 373 -29.71 -12.21 -5.48
N THR A 374 -28.80 -12.91 -4.79
CA THR A 374 -29.18 -14.03 -3.90
C THR A 374 -30.10 -13.61 -2.76
N CYS A 375 -29.95 -12.38 -2.23
CA CYS A 375 -30.88 -11.82 -1.24
C CYS A 375 -32.26 -11.54 -1.84
N ALA A 376 -32.35 -10.99 -3.06
CA ALA A 376 -33.62 -10.77 -3.74
C ALA A 376 -34.32 -12.09 -4.13
N GLU A 377 -33.56 -13.10 -4.57
CA GLU A 377 -34.04 -14.45 -4.87
C GLU A 377 -34.59 -15.13 -3.60
N GLY A 378 -33.85 -15.09 -2.50
CA GLY A 378 -34.30 -15.61 -1.20
C GLY A 378 -35.52 -14.87 -0.65
N GLN A 379 -35.59 -13.55 -0.82
CA GLN A 379 -36.76 -12.74 -0.43
C GLN A 379 -38.01 -13.12 -1.26
N ALA A 380 -37.85 -13.32 -2.58
CA ALA A 380 -38.95 -13.78 -3.44
C ALA A 380 -39.44 -15.19 -3.06
N GLN A 381 -38.53 -16.12 -2.76
CA GLN A 381 -38.87 -17.46 -2.27
C GLN A 381 -39.60 -17.40 -0.91
N SER A 382 -39.18 -16.53 0.02
CA SER A 382 -39.91 -16.32 1.28
C SER A 382 -41.34 -15.84 1.03
N GLN A 383 -41.53 -14.88 0.11
CA GLN A 383 -42.85 -14.35 -0.24
C GLN A 383 -43.75 -15.40 -0.91
N GLU A 384 -43.19 -16.26 -1.77
CA GLU A 384 -43.92 -17.38 -2.39
C GLU A 384 -44.37 -18.40 -1.32
N LEU A 385 -43.48 -18.78 -0.40
CA LEU A 385 -43.78 -19.70 0.70
C LEU A 385 -44.82 -19.10 1.66
N GLU A 386 -44.72 -17.83 2.02
CA GLU A 386 -45.73 -17.12 2.81
C GLU A 386 -47.10 -17.10 2.12
N ALA A 387 -47.16 -16.80 0.81
CA ALA A 387 -48.40 -16.80 0.05
C ALA A 387 -49.03 -18.20 0.03
N ARG A 388 -48.21 -19.24 -0.20
CA ARG A 388 -48.66 -20.64 -0.17
C ARG A 388 -49.14 -21.09 1.21
N LEU A 389 -48.49 -20.64 2.29
CA LEU A 389 -48.93 -20.92 3.66
C LEU A 389 -50.28 -20.26 3.96
N ARG A 390 -50.53 -19.02 3.52
CA ARG A 390 -51.82 -18.34 3.70
C ARG A 390 -52.98 -19.11 3.03
N VAL A 391 -52.77 -19.60 1.81
CA VAL A 391 -53.75 -20.45 1.11
C VAL A 391 -54.03 -21.74 1.90
N LEU A 392 -52.99 -22.44 2.36
CA LEU A 392 -53.15 -23.67 3.16
C LEU A 392 -53.82 -23.42 4.53
N GLU A 393 -53.64 -22.24 5.13
CA GLU A 393 -54.39 -21.84 6.32
C GLU A 393 -55.88 -21.57 6.02
N GLU A 394 -56.19 -21.00 4.87
CA GLU A 394 -57.57 -20.76 4.43
C GLU A 394 -58.29 -22.08 4.08
N ASP A 395 -57.64 -22.99 3.36
CA ASP A 395 -58.13 -24.36 3.10
C ASP A 395 -58.37 -25.13 4.41
N LYS A 396 -57.46 -24.99 5.39
CA LYS A 396 -57.64 -25.59 6.72
C LYS A 396 -58.82 -24.99 7.48
N ARG A 397 -59.13 -23.69 7.29
CA ARG A 397 -60.29 -23.03 7.89
C ARG A 397 -61.59 -23.46 7.21
N THR A 398 -61.64 -23.58 5.88
CA THR A 398 -62.84 -24.02 5.15
C THR A 398 -63.18 -25.47 5.49
N LEU A 399 -62.22 -26.40 5.41
CA LEU A 399 -62.41 -27.81 5.77
C LEU A 399 -62.87 -28.00 7.24
N SER A 400 -62.37 -27.18 8.17
CA SER A 400 -62.81 -27.19 9.57
C SER A 400 -64.27 -26.73 9.72
N ASN A 401 -64.67 -25.69 8.99
CA ASN A 401 -66.05 -25.21 8.97
C ASN A 401 -67.01 -26.21 8.33
N GLU A 402 -66.61 -26.86 7.24
CA GLU A 402 -67.36 -27.94 6.59
C GLU A 402 -67.52 -29.16 7.50
N HIS A 403 -66.45 -29.59 8.17
CA HIS A 403 -66.51 -30.67 9.15
C HIS A 403 -67.49 -30.34 10.29
N LEU A 404 -67.45 -29.12 10.83
CA LEU A 404 -68.39 -28.65 11.85
C LEU A 404 -69.84 -28.60 11.33
N HIS A 405 -70.06 -28.27 10.06
CA HIS A 405 -71.39 -28.34 9.43
C HIS A 405 -71.88 -29.80 9.31
N CYS A 406 -71.03 -30.71 8.80
CA CYS A 406 -71.33 -32.13 8.69
C CYS A 406 -71.63 -32.78 10.05
N LEU A 407 -70.92 -32.40 11.12
CA LEU A 407 -71.24 -32.84 12.49
C LEU A 407 -72.64 -32.39 12.93
N LYS A 408 -73.00 -31.12 12.73
CA LYS A 408 -74.34 -30.58 13.06
C LYS A 408 -75.46 -31.25 12.24
N TYR A 409 -75.20 -31.53 10.97
CA TYR A 409 -76.12 -32.22 10.08
C TYR A 409 -76.33 -33.68 10.52
N ASN A 410 -75.24 -34.42 10.78
CA ASN A 410 -75.33 -35.79 11.30
C ASN A 410 -76.04 -35.87 12.66
N GLN A 411 -75.77 -34.94 13.59
CA GLN A 411 -76.52 -34.84 14.86
C GLN A 411 -78.03 -34.61 14.64
N THR A 412 -78.41 -33.92 13.56
CA THR A 412 -79.81 -33.67 13.20
C THR A 412 -80.46 -34.93 12.61
N LEU A 413 -79.76 -35.64 11.70
CA LEU A 413 -80.19 -36.94 11.20
C LEU A 413 -80.33 -37.97 12.33
N SER A 414 -79.38 -38.05 13.27
CA SER A 414 -79.47 -38.96 14.41
C SER A 414 -80.71 -38.70 15.27
N LYS A 415 -81.10 -37.43 15.47
CA LYS A 415 -82.35 -37.07 16.17
C LYS A 415 -83.60 -37.51 15.39
N GLN A 416 -83.60 -37.36 14.06
CA GLN A 416 -84.69 -37.82 13.20
C GLN A 416 -84.83 -39.35 13.21
N VAL A 417 -83.71 -40.09 13.13
CA VAL A 417 -83.70 -41.55 13.23
C VAL A 417 -84.22 -42.04 14.58
N LEU A 418 -83.82 -41.40 15.69
CA LEU A 418 -84.33 -41.73 17.03
C LEU A 418 -85.83 -41.44 17.17
N ALA A 419 -86.35 -40.37 16.58
CA ALA A 419 -87.78 -40.09 16.53
C ALA A 419 -88.54 -41.16 15.73
N LEU A 420 -88.11 -41.44 14.49
CA LEU A 420 -88.74 -42.45 13.64
C LEU A 420 -88.70 -43.86 14.24
N GLN A 421 -87.62 -44.23 14.95
CA GLN A 421 -87.55 -45.50 15.66
C GLN A 421 -88.55 -45.56 16.83
N LYS A 422 -88.72 -44.47 17.59
CA LYS A 422 -89.75 -44.40 18.62
C LYS A 422 -91.16 -44.50 18.04
N ASP A 423 -91.44 -43.76 16.96
CA ASP A 423 -92.77 -43.74 16.33
C ASP A 423 -93.15 -45.12 15.77
N LYS A 424 -92.18 -45.82 15.13
CA LYS A 424 -92.28 -47.22 14.72
C LYS A 424 -92.60 -48.14 15.89
N ASP A 425 -91.93 -47.99 17.02
CA ASP A 425 -92.13 -48.87 18.19
C ASP A 425 -93.50 -48.62 18.83
N THR A 426 -93.99 -47.37 18.89
CA THR A 426 -95.37 -47.08 19.31
C THR A 426 -96.42 -47.66 18.36
N LEU A 427 -96.22 -47.56 17.04
CA LEU A 427 -97.10 -48.19 16.05
C LEU A 427 -97.10 -49.73 16.18
N HIS A 428 -95.96 -50.33 16.55
CA HIS A 428 -95.88 -51.76 16.82
C HIS A 428 -96.70 -52.15 18.07
N GLU A 429 -96.64 -51.36 19.14
CA GLU A 429 -97.47 -51.57 20.33
C GLU A 429 -98.98 -51.41 20.04
N GLU A 430 -99.38 -50.42 19.24
CA GLU A 430 -100.77 -50.24 18.79
C GLU A 430 -101.24 -51.42 17.95
N HIS A 431 -100.46 -51.88 16.97
CA HIS A 431 -100.77 -53.08 16.19
C HIS A 431 -100.90 -54.33 17.07
N LEU A 432 -100.03 -54.50 18.08
CA LEU A 432 -100.12 -55.61 19.05
C LEU A 432 -101.37 -55.50 19.95
N GLN A 433 -101.89 -54.31 20.22
CA GLN A 433 -103.17 -54.11 20.93
C GLN A 433 -104.35 -54.49 20.04
N ILE A 434 -104.42 -53.96 18.82
CA ILE A 434 -105.47 -54.26 17.83
C ILE A 434 -105.54 -55.77 17.56
N LEU A 435 -104.40 -56.45 17.41
CA LEU A 435 -104.36 -57.91 17.22
C LEU A 435 -104.98 -58.66 18.40
N LYS A 436 -104.72 -58.26 19.65
CA LYS A 436 -105.34 -58.87 20.85
C LYS A 436 -106.86 -58.67 20.88
N GLU A 437 -107.34 -57.49 20.48
CA GLU A 437 -108.78 -57.20 20.41
C GLU A 437 -109.48 -58.04 19.32
N VAL A 438 -108.89 -58.12 18.13
CA VAL A 438 -109.37 -58.98 17.04
C VAL A 438 -109.42 -60.45 17.49
N ASP A 439 -108.39 -60.93 18.18
CA ASP A 439 -108.35 -62.30 18.72
C ASP A 439 -109.49 -62.57 19.71
N ILE A 440 -109.76 -61.62 20.62
CA ILE A 440 -110.88 -61.68 21.56
C ILE A 440 -112.24 -61.67 20.83
N LEU A 441 -112.39 -60.86 19.78
CA LEU A 441 -113.61 -60.79 18.97
C LEU A 441 -113.84 -62.09 18.18
N VAL A 442 -112.80 -62.66 17.57
CA VAL A 442 -112.84 -63.95 16.85
C VAL A 442 -113.22 -65.08 17.79
N ARG A 443 -112.60 -65.18 18.97
CA ARG A 443 -112.93 -66.17 20.01
C ARG A 443 -114.39 -66.04 20.47
N LYS A 444 -114.86 -64.82 20.79
CA LYS A 444 -116.27 -64.54 21.16
C LYS A 444 -117.26 -64.88 20.04
N ASN A 445 -116.91 -64.64 18.78
CA ASN A 445 -117.75 -64.97 17.62
C ASN A 445 -117.83 -66.49 17.41
N HIS A 446 -116.69 -67.20 17.50
CA HIS A 446 -116.66 -68.66 17.44
C HIS A 446 -117.51 -69.28 18.55
N GLU A 447 -117.39 -68.79 19.80
CA GLU A 447 -118.19 -69.28 20.92
C GLU A 447 -119.70 -69.03 20.71
N ARG A 448 -120.10 -67.85 20.21
CA ARG A 448 -121.49 -67.57 19.81
C ARG A 448 -121.97 -68.58 18.76
N LYS A 449 -121.19 -68.84 17.72
CA LYS A 449 -121.52 -69.83 16.67
C LYS A 449 -121.72 -71.24 17.24
N LEU A 450 -120.85 -71.68 18.18
CA LEU A 450 -121.02 -72.96 18.89
C LEU A 450 -122.31 -72.97 19.73
N ARG A 451 -122.58 -71.92 20.51
CA ARG A 451 -123.82 -71.78 21.31
C ARG A 451 -125.07 -71.82 20.42
N HIS A 452 -125.07 -71.17 19.25
CA HIS A 452 -126.16 -71.24 18.28
C HIS A 452 -126.32 -72.65 17.67
N ARG A 453 -125.22 -73.29 17.25
CA ARG A 453 -125.24 -74.68 16.74
C ARG A 453 -125.82 -75.66 17.77
N ALA A 454 -125.43 -75.54 19.04
CA ALA A 454 -125.95 -76.37 20.12
C ALA A 454 -127.45 -76.12 20.40
N LYS A 455 -127.93 -74.87 20.32
CA LYS A 455 -129.38 -74.57 20.42
C LYS A 455 -130.18 -75.20 19.28
N LEU A 456 -129.71 -75.08 18.04
CA LEU A 456 -130.36 -75.67 16.86
C LEU A 456 -130.37 -77.20 16.93
N GLN A 457 -129.27 -77.81 17.38
CA GLN A 457 -129.18 -79.26 17.56
C GLN A 457 -130.19 -79.77 18.60
N ARG A 458 -130.31 -79.12 19.76
CA ARG A 458 -131.33 -79.48 20.78
C ARG A 458 -132.75 -79.32 20.26
N ALA A 459 -133.05 -78.22 19.55
CA ALA A 459 -134.37 -78.02 18.96
C ALA A 459 -134.71 -79.11 17.92
N LYS A 460 -133.73 -79.53 17.11
CA LYS A 460 -133.86 -80.67 16.20
C LYS A 460 -134.10 -81.98 16.94
N GLU A 461 -133.37 -82.25 18.02
CA GLU A 461 -133.53 -83.46 18.84
C GLU A 461 -134.92 -83.52 19.50
N THR A 462 -135.41 -82.40 20.07
CA THR A 462 -136.78 -82.30 20.60
C THR A 462 -137.81 -82.57 19.50
N LEU A 463 -137.71 -81.91 18.35
CA LEU A 463 -138.64 -82.10 17.23
C LEU A 463 -138.64 -83.54 16.70
N ILE A 464 -137.49 -84.21 16.62
CA ILE A 464 -137.41 -85.64 16.27
C ILE A 464 -138.17 -86.47 17.30
N SER A 465 -137.92 -86.28 18.60
CA SER A 465 -138.60 -87.06 19.65
C SER A 465 -140.11 -86.80 19.71
N GLU A 466 -140.58 -85.59 19.38
CA GLU A 466 -142.00 -85.28 19.23
C GLU A 466 -142.62 -85.97 18.01
N VAL A 467 -141.93 -86.00 16.87
CA VAL A 467 -142.39 -86.72 15.67
C VAL A 467 -142.44 -88.22 15.93
N GLU A 468 -141.41 -88.81 16.53
CA GLU A 468 -141.39 -90.23 16.91
C GLU A 468 -142.55 -90.61 17.85
N GLN A 469 -142.85 -89.77 18.85
CA GLN A 469 -144.01 -89.96 19.73
C GLN A 469 -145.34 -89.84 18.97
N ARG A 470 -145.47 -88.88 18.04
CA ARG A 470 -146.65 -88.72 17.18
C ARG A 470 -146.81 -89.93 16.27
N ASP A 471 -145.75 -90.44 15.67
CA ASP A 471 -145.76 -91.62 14.78
C ASP A 471 -146.09 -92.91 15.54
N VAL A 472 -145.61 -93.07 16.78
CA VAL A 472 -146.04 -94.19 17.65
C VAL A 472 -147.52 -94.07 18.02
N ARG A 473 -148.01 -92.85 18.30
CA ARG A 473 -149.44 -92.62 18.58
C ARG A 473 -150.31 -92.84 17.33
N LEU A 474 -149.89 -92.38 16.16
CA LEU A 474 -150.57 -92.59 14.88
C LEU A 474 -150.67 -94.07 14.58
N ARG A 475 -149.56 -94.83 14.65
CA ARG A 475 -149.59 -96.29 14.43
C ARG A 475 -150.50 -97.06 15.39
N ARG A 476 -150.67 -96.59 16.64
CA ARG A 476 -151.69 -97.14 17.56
C ARG A 476 -153.11 -96.82 17.12
N LEU A 477 -153.40 -95.56 16.81
CA LEU A 477 -154.73 -95.14 16.32
C LEU A 477 -155.10 -95.79 14.98
N GLU A 478 -154.12 -96.00 14.09
CA GLU A 478 -154.29 -96.72 12.83
C GLU A 478 -154.65 -98.19 13.08
N TYR A 479 -153.98 -98.86 14.02
CA TYR A 479 -154.30 -100.23 14.43
C TYR A 479 -155.67 -100.33 15.13
N GLU A 480 -156.00 -99.38 16.01
CA GLU A 480 -157.33 -99.28 16.62
C GLU A 480 -158.44 -99.08 15.56
N VAL A 481 -158.20 -98.23 14.55
CA VAL A 481 -159.11 -98.04 13.40
C VAL A 481 -159.19 -99.30 12.51
N GLN A 482 -158.11 -100.07 12.35
CA GLN A 482 -158.14 -101.35 11.65
C GLN A 482 -158.97 -102.40 12.42
N LEU A 483 -158.79 -102.51 13.74
CA LEU A 483 -159.61 -103.38 14.59
C LEU A 483 -161.09 -102.99 14.52
N LEU A 484 -161.41 -101.69 14.62
CA LEU A 484 -162.79 -101.19 14.53
C LEU A 484 -163.43 -101.39 13.14
N LYS A 485 -162.63 -101.43 12.07
CA LYS A 485 -163.10 -101.83 10.73
C LYS A 485 -163.42 -103.32 10.67
N MET A 486 -162.49 -104.19 11.06
CA MET A 486 -162.74 -105.65 11.09
C MET A 486 -163.95 -106.00 11.97
N LEU A 487 -164.11 -105.34 13.12
CA LEU A 487 -165.24 -105.60 14.03
C LEU A 487 -166.56 -105.05 13.47
N ARG A 488 -166.54 -103.95 12.70
CA ARG A 488 -167.69 -103.49 11.90
C ARG A 488 -168.03 -104.48 10.77
N GLU A 489 -167.02 -105.03 10.11
CA GLU A 489 -167.16 -106.00 9.03
C GLU A 489 -167.70 -107.35 9.55
N GLU A 490 -167.24 -107.83 10.71
CA GLU A 490 -167.83 -108.99 11.40
C GLU A 490 -169.28 -108.76 11.79
N VAL A 491 -169.62 -107.62 12.40
CA VAL A 491 -171.01 -107.31 12.77
C VAL A 491 -171.89 -107.14 11.53
N GLY A 492 -171.36 -106.56 10.46
CA GLY A 492 -172.03 -106.43 9.16
C GLY A 492 -172.14 -107.74 8.37
N ALA A 493 -171.44 -108.80 8.77
CA ALA A 493 -171.52 -110.15 8.19
C ALA A 493 -172.30 -111.15 9.09
N ARG A 494 -172.83 -110.68 10.23
CA ARG A 494 -173.71 -111.43 11.15
C ARG A 494 -175.14 -110.84 11.19
N LEU A 495 -175.44 -109.94 10.24
CA LEU A 495 -176.74 -109.33 9.94
C LEU A 495 -177.15 -109.69 8.50
#